data_AF-A0A3P9BEB6-F1
#
_entry.id   AF-A0A3P9BEB6-F1
#
_cell.length_a   1.000
_cell.length_b   1.000
_cell.length_c   1.000
_cell.angle_alpha   90.00
_cell.angle_beta   90.00
_cell.angle_gamma   90.00
#
_symmetry.space_group_name_H-M   'P 1'
#
loop_
_entity.id
_entity.type
_entity.pdbx_description
1 polymer ?
#
loop_
_entity_poly.entity_id
_entity_poly.type
_entity_poly.pdbx_seq_one_letter_code
_entity_poly.pdbx_strand_id
1 'polypeptide(L)'
;MEATNTEEAHLRHVEKDVLIPKKMREKAKELCADKVEAFSHCCKESGFFMVFKCRGENAALKECLTRHYQDPAFFEECKQEYIREKLEFERTGIPAKNMKQKLPTSM
;
A
#
# COMPACT_ATOMS: atom_id res chain seq x y z
N MET A 1 -27.98 8.37 18.16
CA MET A 1 -27.20 7.15 17.86
C MET A 1 -27.07 7.10 16.36
N GLU A 2 -26.01 7.67 15.80
CA GLU A 2 -25.95 8.01 14.37
C GLU A 2 -24.52 7.88 13.83
N ALA A 3 -23.98 6.66 13.89
CA ALA A 3 -22.62 6.38 13.41
C ALA A 3 -22.45 4.93 12.88
N THR A 4 -23.51 4.30 12.38
CA THR A 4 -23.45 2.93 11.85
C THR A 4 -24.01 2.81 10.43
N ASN A 5 -23.98 3.89 9.64
CA ASN A 5 -24.46 3.89 8.25
C ASN A 5 -23.42 4.40 7.23
N THR A 6 -22.13 4.24 7.53
CA THR A 6 -21.03 4.52 6.60
C THR A 6 -20.28 3.26 6.17
N GLU A 7 -20.63 2.09 6.74
CA GLU A 7 -19.93 0.82 6.50
C GLU A 7 -20.48 0.01 5.31
N GLU A 8 -21.62 0.42 4.74
CA GLU A 8 -22.24 -0.19 3.57
C GLU A 8 -22.11 0.68 2.31
N ALA A 9 -21.01 1.44 2.16
CA ALA A 9 -20.55 1.67 0.80
C ALA A 9 -20.29 0.27 0.23
N HIS A 10 -21.15 -0.20 -0.67
CA HIS A 10 -21.14 -1.53 -1.28
C HIS A 10 -19.80 -1.74 -2.03
N LEU A 11 -18.72 -1.97 -1.28
CA LEU A 11 -17.38 -2.14 -1.80
C LEU A 11 -17.40 -3.48 -2.53
N ARG A 12 -17.11 -3.42 -3.84
CA ARG A 12 -17.07 -4.63 -4.66
C ARG A 12 -15.96 -5.55 -4.13
N HIS A 13 -16.07 -6.85 -4.40
CA HIS A 13 -15.03 -7.83 -4.06
C HIS A 13 -13.63 -7.37 -4.50
N VAL A 14 -13.54 -6.77 -5.70
CA VAL A 14 -12.28 -6.19 -6.21
C VAL A 14 -11.74 -5.05 -5.33
N GLU A 15 -12.61 -4.24 -4.73
CA GLU A 15 -12.19 -3.14 -3.87
C GLU A 15 -11.64 -3.65 -2.53
N LYS A 16 -12.34 -4.62 -1.93
CA LYS A 16 -11.97 -5.24 -0.65
C LYS A 16 -10.73 -6.13 -0.76
N ASP A 17 -10.64 -6.93 -1.81
CA ASP A 17 -9.64 -8.00 -1.91
C ASP A 17 -8.46 -7.66 -2.81
N VAL A 18 -8.55 -6.59 -3.62
CA VAL A 18 -7.46 -6.17 -4.52
C VAL A 18 -7.02 -4.74 -4.27
N LEU A 19 -7.93 -3.76 -4.26
CA LEU A 19 -7.55 -2.34 -4.20
C LEU A 19 -7.06 -1.91 -2.82
N ILE A 20 -7.79 -2.26 -1.75
CA ILE A 20 -7.37 -1.96 -0.37
C ILE A 20 -6.04 -2.67 -0.04
N PRO A 21 -5.88 -3.99 -0.29
CA PRO A 21 -4.60 -4.67 -0.09
C PRO A 21 -3.47 -4.09 -0.94
N LYS A 22 -3.75 -3.60 -2.15
CA LYS A 22 -2.75 -2.92 -2.97
C LYS A 22 -2.32 -1.59 -2.35
N LYS A 23 -3.26 -0.77 -1.86
CA LYS A 23 -2.95 0.49 -1.17
C LYS A 23 -2.13 0.25 0.09
N MET A 24 -2.53 -0.76 0.86
CA MET A 24 -1.83 -1.23 2.03
C MET A 24 -0.40 -1.68 1.69
N ARG A 25 -0.20 -2.38 0.56
CA ARG A 25 1.13 -2.76 0.06
C ARG A 25 2.00 -1.55 -0.24
N GLU A 26 1.44 -0.54 -0.90
CA GLU A 26 2.18 0.67 -1.28
C GLU A 26 2.62 1.43 -0.02
N LYS A 27 1.70 1.67 0.93
CA LYS A 27 2.06 2.28 2.22
C LYS A 27 3.08 1.45 3.01
N ALA A 28 2.90 0.13 3.10
CA ALA A 28 3.85 -0.72 3.81
C ALA A 28 5.25 -0.72 3.17
N LYS A 29 5.34 -0.56 1.84
CA LYS A 29 6.63 -0.38 1.16
C LYS A 29 7.29 0.96 1.50
N GLU A 30 6.51 2.03 1.63
CA GLU A 30 7.02 3.34 2.07
C GLU A 30 7.52 3.28 3.52
N LEU A 31 6.78 2.61 4.42
CA LEU A 31 7.20 2.41 5.81
C LEU A 31 8.46 1.51 5.92
N CYS A 32 8.56 0.49 5.08
CA CYS A 32 9.71 -0.41 5.02
C CYS A 32 10.76 0.04 3.98
N ALA A 33 10.82 1.32 3.63
CA ALA A 33 11.68 1.83 2.55
C ALA A 33 13.15 1.44 2.73
N ASP A 34 13.68 1.49 3.95
CA ASP A 34 15.06 1.09 4.26
C ASP A 34 15.35 -0.37 3.89
N LYS A 35 14.37 -1.25 4.12
CA LYS A 35 14.49 -2.69 3.78
C LYS A 35 14.36 -2.91 2.28
N VAL A 36 13.50 -2.13 1.61
CA VAL A 36 13.38 -2.13 0.15
C VAL A 36 14.67 -1.67 -0.51
N GLU A 37 15.30 -0.64 0.03
CA GLU A 37 16.57 -0.12 -0.46
C GLU A 37 17.71 -1.13 -0.26
N ALA A 38 17.83 -1.71 0.94
CA ALA A 38 18.82 -2.76 1.21
C ALA A 38 18.65 -3.97 0.28
N PHE A 39 17.40 -4.42 0.06
CA PHE A 39 17.12 -5.50 -0.88
C PHE A 39 17.45 -5.10 -2.33
N SER A 40 17.11 -3.87 -2.74
CA SER A 40 17.43 -3.33 -4.07
C SER A 40 18.94 -3.23 -4.30
N HIS A 41 19.68 -2.78 -3.29
CA HIS A 41 21.14 -2.73 -3.32
C HIS A 41 21.74 -4.13 -3.50
N CYS A 42 21.31 -5.10 -2.67
CA CYS A 42 21.78 -6.48 -2.81
C CYS A 42 21.41 -7.08 -4.17
N CYS A 43 20.22 -6.78 -4.71
CA CYS A 43 19.80 -7.24 -6.05
C CYS A 43 20.70 -6.67 -7.15
N LYS A 44 21.06 -5.38 -7.07
CA LYS A 44 21.98 -4.73 -8.02
C LYS A 44 23.38 -5.35 -7.97
N GLU A 45 23.88 -5.66 -6.78
CA GLU A 45 25.23 -6.25 -6.61
C GLU A 45 25.29 -7.74 -6.96
N SER A 46 24.27 -8.50 -6.59
CA SER A 46 24.27 -9.97 -6.75
C SER A 46 23.83 -10.43 -8.13
N GLY A 47 23.14 -9.57 -8.89
CA GLY A 47 22.66 -9.86 -10.24
C GLY A 47 21.94 -11.21 -10.33
N PHE A 48 22.46 -12.12 -11.15
CA PHE A 48 21.87 -13.45 -11.36
C PHE A 48 21.77 -14.31 -10.09
N PHE A 49 22.68 -14.13 -9.12
CA PHE A 49 22.70 -14.91 -7.86
C PHE A 49 21.85 -14.29 -6.73
N MET A 50 21.03 -13.27 -7.02
CA MET A 50 20.22 -12.55 -6.02
C MET A 50 19.35 -13.46 -5.15
N VAL A 51 18.75 -14.52 -5.72
CA VAL A 51 17.83 -15.41 -4.99
C VAL A 51 18.56 -16.24 -3.92
N PHE A 52 19.88 -16.37 -4.03
CA PHE A 52 20.70 -17.10 -3.07
C PHE A 52 21.40 -16.16 -2.09
N LYS A 53 21.96 -15.05 -2.58
CA LYS A 53 22.68 -14.08 -1.74
C LYS A 53 21.75 -13.17 -0.95
N CYS A 54 20.70 -12.64 -1.58
CA CYS A 54 19.81 -11.64 -0.97
C CYS A 54 18.66 -12.25 -0.16
N ARG A 55 18.82 -13.50 0.33
CA ARG A 55 17.76 -14.19 1.08
C ARG A 55 17.48 -13.52 2.42
N GLY A 56 18.51 -13.00 3.08
CA GLY A 56 18.38 -12.33 4.37
C GLY A 56 17.63 -11.01 4.27
N GLU A 57 18.01 -10.18 3.30
CA GLU A 57 17.39 -8.89 2.99
C GLU A 57 15.94 -9.09 2.55
N ASN A 58 15.69 -10.10 1.72
CA ASN A 58 14.33 -10.45 1.32
C ASN A 58 13.48 -10.95 2.51
N ALA A 59 14.06 -11.73 3.41
CA ALA A 59 13.37 -12.18 4.63
C ALA A 59 13.03 -11.00 5.55
N ALA A 60 13.97 -10.08 5.76
CA ALA A 60 13.76 -8.87 6.56
C ALA A 60 12.70 -7.95 5.94
N LEU A 61 12.72 -7.77 4.61
CA LEU A 61 11.69 -7.02 3.90
C LEU A 61 10.32 -7.68 4.03
N LYS A 62 10.26 -9.01 3.81
CA LYS A 62 9.02 -9.77 3.94
C LYS A 62 8.46 -9.71 5.36
N GLU A 63 9.32 -9.80 6.37
CA GLU A 63 8.92 -9.71 7.77
C GLU A 63 8.33 -8.34 8.10
N CYS A 64 9.01 -7.25 7.67
CA CYS A 64 8.52 -5.89 7.84
C CYS A 64 7.14 -5.71 7.22
N LEU A 65 6.97 -6.13 5.96
CA LEU A 65 5.67 -6.08 5.30
C LEU A 65 4.63 -6.91 6.05
N THR A 66 4.96 -8.16 6.41
CA THR A 66 4.01 -9.09 7.04
C THR A 66 3.47 -8.55 8.36
N ARG A 67 4.29 -7.84 9.16
CA ARG A 67 3.84 -7.17 10.38
C ARG A 67 2.73 -6.15 10.10
N HIS A 68 2.91 -5.32 9.07
CA HIS A 68 1.88 -4.36 8.66
C HIS A 68 0.64 -5.02 8.04
N TYR A 69 0.79 -6.15 7.34
CA TYR A 69 -0.35 -6.91 6.83
C TYR A 69 -1.16 -7.60 7.93
N GLN A 70 -0.50 -8.03 9.00
CA GLN A 70 -1.15 -8.68 10.13
C GLN A 70 -1.84 -7.69 11.07
N ASP A 71 -1.55 -6.39 10.94
CA ASP A 71 -2.17 -5.36 11.76
C ASP A 71 -3.57 -5.00 11.23
N PRO A 72 -4.65 -5.38 11.94
CA PRO A 72 -6.01 -5.05 11.53
C PRO A 72 -6.29 -3.54 11.61
N ALA A 73 -5.58 -2.78 12.45
CA ALA A 73 -5.75 -1.34 12.54
C ALA A 73 -5.26 -0.64 11.26
N PHE A 74 -4.13 -1.12 10.73
CA PHE A 74 -3.58 -0.61 9.47
C PHE A 74 -4.51 -0.90 8.27
N PHE A 75 -5.16 -2.07 8.26
CA PHE A 75 -6.15 -2.40 7.24
C PHE A 75 -7.35 -1.45 7.30
N GLU A 76 -7.87 -1.19 8.50
CA GLU A 76 -9.04 -0.30 8.67
C GLU A 76 -8.70 1.14 8.29
N GLU A 77 -7.50 1.64 8.63
CA GLU A 77 -7.03 2.96 8.19
C GLU A 77 -6.97 3.05 6.65
N CYS A 78 -6.37 2.04 5.99
CA CYS A 78 -6.28 1.99 4.54
C CYS A 78 -7.67 1.92 3.88
N LYS A 79 -8.61 1.19 4.48
CA LYS A 79 -10.00 1.07 4.04
C LYS A 79 -10.72 2.42 4.16
N GLN A 80 -10.60 3.11 5.28
CA GLN A 80 -11.21 4.42 5.49
C GLN A 80 -10.69 5.46 4.49
N GLU A 81 -9.39 5.48 4.24
CA GLU A 81 -8.83 6.36 3.22
C GLU A 81 -9.33 6.02 1.81
N TYR A 82 -9.42 4.74 1.47
CA TYR A 82 -9.94 4.31 0.17
C TYR A 82 -11.41 4.75 -0.02
N ILE A 83 -12.23 4.62 1.02
CA ILE A 83 -13.62 5.09 1.00
C ILE A 83 -13.66 6.62 0.82
N ARG A 84 -12.79 7.36 1.51
CA ARG A 84 -12.69 8.82 1.36
C ARG A 84 -12.32 9.22 -0.08
N GLU A 85 -11.30 8.58 -0.66
CA GLU A 85 -10.89 8.81 -2.04
C GLU A 85 -12.02 8.49 -3.04
N LYS A 86 -12.80 7.44 -2.76
CA LYS A 86 -13.97 7.07 -3.57
C LYS A 86 -15.07 8.12 -3.50
N LEU A 87 -15.39 8.61 -2.30
CA LEU A 87 -16.38 9.68 -2.11
C LEU A 87 -15.93 10.98 -2.80
N GLU A 88 -14.63 11.30 -2.73
CA GLU A 88 -14.06 12.45 -3.44
C GLU A 88 -14.14 12.27 -4.96
N PHE A 89 -13.90 11.07 -5.46
CA PHE A 89 -14.07 10.74 -6.88
C PHE A 89 -15.52 10.89 -7.32
N GLU A 90 -16.49 10.42 -6.53
CA GLU A 90 -17.92 10.58 -6.81
C GLU A 90 -18.35 12.05 -6.79
N ARG A 91 -17.76 12.88 -5.91
CA ARG A 91 -18.06 14.32 -5.82
C ARG A 91 -17.42 15.16 -6.93
N THR A 92 -16.19 14.83 -7.33
CA THR A 92 -15.39 15.67 -8.24
C THR A 92 -15.26 15.10 -9.65
N GLY A 93 -15.50 13.80 -9.83
CA GLY A 93 -15.25 13.06 -11.07
C GLY A 93 -13.77 12.87 -11.42
N ILE A 94 -12.83 13.27 -10.54
CA ILE A 94 -11.38 13.22 -10.82
C ILE A 94 -10.75 12.02 -10.12
N PRO A 95 -10.20 11.03 -10.84
CA PRO A 95 -9.67 9.82 -10.21
C PRO A 95 -8.43 10.11 -9.38
N ALA A 96 -8.36 9.54 -8.18
CA ALA A 96 -7.26 9.75 -7.22
C ALA A 96 -5.85 9.40 -7.77
N LYS A 97 -5.76 8.51 -8.77
CA LYS A 97 -4.49 8.25 -9.48
C LYS A 97 -3.95 9.49 -10.21
N ASN A 98 -4.84 10.30 -10.77
CA ASN A 98 -4.47 11.57 -11.40
C ASN A 98 -4.14 12.63 -10.35
N MET A 99 -4.66 12.54 -9.13
CA MET A 99 -4.26 13.42 -8.02
C MET A 99 -2.83 13.11 -7.55
N LYS A 100 -2.47 11.83 -7.35
CA LYS A 100 -1.10 11.43 -6.98
C LYS A 100 -0.05 11.74 -8.06
N GLN A 101 -0.42 11.65 -9.35
CA GLN A 101 0.44 12.08 -10.46
C GLN A 101 0.52 13.60 -10.62
N LYS A 102 -0.42 14.36 -10.05
CA LYS A 102 -0.47 15.83 -10.08
C LYS A 102 0.13 16.49 -8.85
N LEU A 103 0.68 15.74 -7.88
CA LEU A 103 1.61 16.37 -6.95
C LEU A 103 2.84 16.78 -7.78
N PRO A 104 3.17 18.07 -7.89
CA PRO A 104 4.37 18.47 -8.59
C PRO A 104 5.55 17.82 -7.89
N THR A 105 6.27 16.94 -8.60
CA THR A 105 7.67 16.70 -8.29
C THR A 105 8.35 18.04 -8.46
N SER A 106 8.51 18.78 -7.35
CA SER A 106 9.32 19.98 -7.35
C SER A 106 10.72 19.55 -7.78
N MET A 107 11.14 20.05 -8.94
CA MET A 107 12.57 20.26 -9.19
C MET A 107 13.09 21.32 -8.22
#